data_AF-A0A9R0WS96-F1
#
_entry.id   AF-A0A9R0WS96-F1
#
_cell.length_a   1.000
_cell.length_b   1.000
_cell.length_c   1.000
_cell.angle_alpha   90.00
_cell.angle_beta   90.00
_cell.angle_gamma   90.00
#
_symmetry.space_group_name_H-M   'P 1'
#
loop_
_entity.id
_entity.type
_entity.pdbx_description
1 polymer ?
#
loop_
_entity_poly.entity_id
_entity_poly.type
_entity_poly.pdbx_seq_one_letter_code
_entity_poly.pdbx_strand_id
1 'polypeptide(L)'
;MIVSWCPQQQVLAHPAVACFVSHCGWNSTMEGVRNGVPILCWPYFADQFTNRSYICDIWRTGLAVTLGYGVVTKEEVKSKLEQVIGDEGIAERVGMLRNAARRSIGEGGSSYENFQRFVTLLNE
;
A
#
# COMPACT_ATOMS: atom_id res chain seq x y z
N MET A 1 -11.64 -17.40 -9.60
CA MET A 1 -11.18 -18.19 -8.44
C MET A 1 -11.32 -17.32 -7.21
N ILE A 2 -11.91 -17.83 -6.13
CA ILE A 2 -12.00 -17.14 -4.83
C ILE A 2 -11.38 -18.10 -3.82
N VAL A 3 -10.45 -17.62 -2.99
CA VAL A 3 -9.70 -18.43 -2.02
C VAL A 3 -9.78 -17.77 -0.65
N SER A 4 -9.77 -18.58 0.42
CA SER A 4 -9.76 -18.08 1.81
C SER A 4 -8.39 -17.52 2.22
N TRP A 5 -7.32 -17.95 1.55
CA TRP A 5 -5.96 -17.49 1.76
C TRP A 5 -5.20 -17.50 0.43
N CYS A 6 -4.34 -16.52 0.23
CA CYS A 6 -3.43 -16.45 -0.90
C CYS A 6 -2.03 -16.03 -0.43
N PRO A 7 -0.96 -16.37 -1.19
CA PRO A 7 0.38 -15.87 -0.93
C PRO A 7 0.46 -14.40 -1.34
N GLN A 8 -0.07 -13.49 -0.50
CA GLN A 8 -0.28 -12.07 -0.81
C GLN A 8 0.95 -11.39 -1.42
N GLN A 9 2.15 -11.63 -0.87
CA GLN A 9 3.39 -11.08 -1.40
C GLN A 9 3.66 -11.48 -2.86
N GLN A 10 3.41 -12.74 -3.22
CA GLN A 10 3.59 -13.22 -4.58
C GLN A 10 2.52 -12.67 -5.52
N VAL A 11 1.27 -12.57 -5.03
CA VAL A 11 0.17 -11.96 -5.79
C VAL A 11 0.50 -10.49 -6.09
N LEU A 12 0.88 -9.70 -5.09
CA LEU A 12 1.22 -8.28 -5.26
C LEU A 12 2.46 -8.06 -6.12
N ALA A 13 3.39 -9.01 -6.19
CA ALA A 13 4.54 -8.95 -7.07
C ALA A 13 4.21 -9.27 -8.53
N HIS A 14 3.02 -9.81 -8.82
CA HIS A 14 2.64 -10.24 -10.16
C HIS A 14 2.21 -9.04 -11.03
N PRO A 15 2.73 -8.89 -12.26
CA PRO A 15 2.48 -7.70 -13.10
C PRO A 15 1.02 -7.54 -13.54
N ALA A 16 0.21 -8.60 -13.46
CA ALA A 16 -1.22 -8.53 -13.76
C ALA A 16 -2.07 -7.84 -12.66
N VAL A 17 -1.50 -7.57 -11.48
CA VAL A 17 -2.23 -6.91 -10.40
C VAL A 17 -2.21 -5.39 -10.61
N ALA A 18 -3.38 -4.83 -10.89
CA ALA A 18 -3.55 -3.40 -11.13
C ALA A 18 -3.89 -2.59 -9.88
N CYS A 19 -4.52 -3.21 -8.87
CA CYS A 19 -4.97 -2.53 -7.66
C CYS A 19 -5.11 -3.53 -6.51
N PHE A 20 -4.84 -3.08 -5.29
CA PHE A 20 -5.01 -3.86 -4.06
C PHE A 20 -6.12 -3.26 -3.20
N VAL A 21 -7.24 -3.98 -3.08
CA VAL A 21 -8.28 -3.62 -2.09
C VAL A 21 -7.84 -4.15 -0.72
N SER A 22 -7.64 -3.27 0.23
CA SER A 22 -7.01 -3.62 1.51
C SER A 22 -7.65 -2.91 2.69
N HIS A 23 -7.62 -3.58 3.83
CA HIS A 23 -8.00 -3.01 5.12
C HIS A 23 -6.96 -2.04 5.70
N CYS A 24 -5.87 -1.75 4.98
CA CYS A 24 -4.84 -0.78 5.37
C CYS A 24 -4.02 -1.16 6.61
N GLY A 25 -3.95 -2.44 6.97
CA GLY A 25 -2.99 -2.92 7.97
C GLY A 25 -1.55 -2.67 7.50
N TRP A 26 -0.69 -2.21 8.41
CA TRP A 26 0.64 -1.69 8.05
C TRP A 26 1.49 -2.67 7.22
N ASN A 27 1.50 -3.96 7.58
CA ASN A 27 2.24 -4.98 6.82
C ASN A 27 1.75 -5.07 5.37
N SER A 28 0.43 -5.12 5.16
CA SER A 28 -0.16 -5.20 3.82
C SER A 28 0.09 -3.91 3.02
N THR A 29 0.02 -2.76 3.68
CA THR A 29 0.37 -1.46 3.09
C THR A 29 1.82 -1.45 2.59
N MET A 30 2.78 -1.91 3.41
CA MET A 30 4.18 -1.95 3.04
C MET A 30 4.47 -2.95 1.90
N GLU A 31 3.75 -4.07 1.83
CA GLU A 31 3.83 -5.00 0.70
C GLU A 31 3.30 -4.38 -0.60
N GLY A 32 2.19 -3.62 -0.54
CA GLY A 32 1.68 -2.86 -1.68
C GLY A 32 2.67 -1.80 -2.15
N VAL A 33 3.25 -1.04 -1.21
CA VAL A 33 4.29 -0.03 -1.50
C VAL A 33 5.53 -0.66 -2.15
N ARG A 34 6.06 -1.76 -1.61
CA ARG A 34 7.27 -2.43 -2.13
C ARG A 34 7.09 -2.94 -3.57
N ASN A 35 5.87 -3.32 -3.94
CA ASN A 35 5.54 -3.80 -5.27
C ASN A 35 5.05 -2.68 -6.21
N GLY A 36 4.71 -1.51 -5.67
CA GLY A 36 4.17 -0.40 -6.43
C GLY A 36 2.78 -0.70 -6.96
N VAL A 37 1.90 -1.18 -6.07
CA VAL A 37 0.49 -1.42 -6.37
C VAL A 37 -0.33 -0.34 -5.65
N PRO A 38 -1.19 0.42 -6.35
CA PRO A 38 -2.08 1.37 -5.71
C PRO A 38 -3.10 0.65 -4.82
N ILE A 39 -3.54 1.32 -3.75
CA ILE A 39 -4.40 0.71 -2.73
C ILE A 39 -5.78 1.36 -2.74
N LEU A 40 -6.83 0.55 -2.93
CA LEU A 40 -8.19 0.95 -2.57
C LEU A 40 -8.43 0.61 -1.10
N CYS A 41 -8.48 1.65 -0.28
CA CYS A 41 -8.53 1.57 1.17
C CYS A 41 -9.93 1.26 1.68
N TRP A 42 -10.04 0.24 2.53
CA TRP A 42 -11.27 -0.20 3.19
C TRP A 42 -10.98 -0.57 4.67
N PRO A 43 -10.58 0.39 5.51
CA PRO A 43 -10.15 0.12 6.88
C PRO A 43 -11.27 -0.48 7.73
N TYR A 44 -10.90 -1.30 8.71
CA TYR A 44 -11.81 -1.98 9.63
C TYR A 44 -11.60 -1.57 11.10
N PHE A 45 -10.36 -1.55 11.61
CA PHE A 45 -10.08 -1.28 13.03
C PHE A 45 -8.67 -0.73 13.29
N ALA A 46 -8.42 -0.32 14.55
CA ALA A 46 -7.12 0.14 15.03
C ALA A 46 -6.51 1.30 14.20
N ASP A 47 -5.21 1.24 13.93
CA ASP A 47 -4.43 2.24 13.20
C ASP A 47 -4.71 2.26 11.69
N GLN A 48 -5.56 1.37 11.18
CA GLN A 48 -5.88 1.27 9.75
C GLN A 48 -6.49 2.55 9.20
N PHE A 49 -7.24 3.29 10.01
CA PHE A 49 -7.80 4.60 9.61
C PHE A 49 -6.70 5.65 9.43
N THR A 50 -5.68 5.63 10.28
CA THR A 50 -4.49 6.49 10.15
C THR A 50 -3.67 6.10 8.92
N ASN A 51 -3.43 4.80 8.71
CA ASN A 51 -2.71 4.30 7.54
C ASN A 51 -3.44 4.66 6.23
N ARG A 52 -4.77 4.59 6.22
CA ARG A 52 -5.62 5.06 5.11
C ARG A 52 -5.37 6.55 4.81
N SER A 53 -5.25 7.41 5.80
CA SER A 53 -4.90 8.83 5.57
C SER A 53 -3.50 9.03 5.00
N TYR A 54 -2.51 8.22 5.41
CA TYR A 54 -1.20 8.26 4.73
C TYR A 54 -1.31 7.89 3.26
N ILE A 55 -2.05 6.82 2.93
CA ILE A 55 -2.23 6.36 1.55
C ILE A 55 -2.98 7.40 0.70
N CYS A 56 -4.10 7.92 1.20
CA CYS A 56 -4.98 8.79 0.43
C CYS A 56 -4.54 10.26 0.41
N ASP A 57 -4.11 10.79 1.55
CA ASP A 57 -3.97 12.24 1.74
C ASP A 57 -2.51 12.69 1.60
N ILE A 58 -1.58 11.89 2.14
CA ILE A 58 -0.15 12.23 2.26
C ILE A 58 0.64 11.72 1.06
N TRP A 59 0.65 10.41 0.83
CA TRP A 59 1.33 9.79 -0.31
C TRP A 59 0.52 9.91 -1.59
N ARG A 60 -0.81 10.01 -1.46
CA ARG A 60 -1.77 10.10 -2.58
C ARG A 60 -1.60 8.95 -3.58
N THR A 61 -1.35 7.76 -3.07
CA THR A 61 -1.08 6.52 -3.82
C THR A 61 -2.31 5.61 -3.91
N GLY A 62 -3.46 6.07 -3.44
CA GLY A 62 -4.69 5.30 -3.44
C GLY A 62 -5.91 6.15 -3.06
N LEU A 63 -7.09 5.53 -3.11
CA LEU A 63 -8.35 6.14 -2.69
C LEU A 63 -8.98 5.29 -1.59
N ALA A 64 -9.99 5.82 -0.91
CA ALA A 64 -10.81 5.08 0.03
C ALA A 64 -12.24 4.95 -0.48
N VAL A 65 -12.87 3.82 -0.16
CA VAL A 65 -14.31 3.67 -0.34
C VAL A 65 -15.06 4.55 0.65
N THR A 66 -16.21 5.07 0.23
CA THR A 66 -17.09 5.89 1.05
C THR A 66 -18.25 5.04 1.57
N LEU A 67 -18.53 5.14 2.87
CA LEU A 67 -19.73 4.56 3.46
C LEU A 67 -20.93 5.44 3.10
N GLY A 68 -21.96 4.85 2.50
CA GLY A 68 -23.28 5.48 2.37
C GLY A 68 -24.07 5.33 3.67
N TYR A 69 -25.25 4.72 3.61
CA TYR A 69 -26.08 4.37 4.77
C TYR A 69 -25.52 3.16 5.56
N GLY A 70 -24.24 3.21 5.94
CA GLY A 70 -23.56 2.15 6.69
C GLY A 70 -23.05 0.97 5.85
N VAL A 71 -23.30 0.97 4.53
CA VAL A 71 -22.84 -0.05 3.58
C VAL A 71 -22.14 0.64 2.41
N VAL A 72 -21.07 0.02 1.90
CA VAL A 72 -20.40 0.41 0.65
C VAL A 72 -21.10 -0.29 -0.50
N THR A 73 -21.56 0.47 -1.49
CA THR A 73 -22.29 -0.08 -2.64
C THR A 73 -21.35 -0.64 -3.70
N LYS A 74 -21.88 -1.52 -4.57
CA LYS A 74 -21.09 -2.05 -5.70
C LYS A 74 -20.69 -0.93 -6.67
N GLU A 75 -21.53 0.09 -6.82
CA GLU A 75 -21.29 1.26 -7.67
C GLU A 75 -20.11 2.09 -7.13
N GLU A 76 -20.03 2.28 -5.81
CA GLU A 76 -18.90 2.97 -5.18
C GLU A 76 -17.59 2.20 -5.39
N VAL A 77 -17.59 0.88 -5.16
CA VAL A 77 -16.39 0.05 -5.37
C VAL A 77 -15.95 0.10 -6.83
N LYS A 78 -16.88 -0.07 -7.78
CA LYS A 78 -16.57 -0.01 -9.21
C LYS A 78 -15.98 1.35 -9.60
N SER A 79 -16.65 2.44 -9.22
CA SER A 79 -16.22 3.80 -9.55
C SER A 79 -14.84 4.12 -8.97
N LYS A 80 -14.58 3.74 -7.71
CA LYS A 80 -13.28 3.95 -7.07
C LYS A 80 -12.18 3.10 -7.69
N LEU A 81 -12.46 1.86 -8.07
CA LEU A 81 -11.49 1.01 -8.78
C LEU A 81 -11.11 1.61 -10.13
N GLU A 82 -12.10 2.06 -10.92
CA GLU A 82 -11.86 2.71 -12.22
C GLU A 82 -11.02 3.99 -12.05
N GLN A 83 -11.33 4.82 -11.03
CA GLN A 83 -10.55 6.02 -10.71
C GLN A 83 -9.11 5.69 -10.30
N VAL A 84 -8.90 4.76 -9.37
CA VAL A 84 -7.55 4.41 -8.88
C VAL A 84 -6.67 3.85 -10.00
N ILE A 85 -7.23 3.00 -10.86
CA ILE A 85 -6.47 2.35 -11.95
C ILE A 85 -6.22 3.32 -13.10
N GLY A 86 -7.15 4.25 -13.36
CA GLY A 86 -7.06 5.21 -14.46
C GLY A 86 -6.31 6.52 -14.15
N ASP A 87 -5.91 6.76 -12.90
CA ASP A 87 -5.23 8.00 -12.50
C ASP A 87 -3.70 7.88 -12.69
N GLU A 88 -3.18 8.52 -13.74
CA GLU A 88 -1.74 8.56 -14.06
C GLU A 88 -0.91 9.19 -12.93
N GLY A 89 -1.46 10.16 -12.21
CA GLY A 89 -0.79 10.79 -11.08
C GLY A 89 -0.64 9.83 -9.89
N ILE A 90 -1.65 8.99 -9.62
CA ILE A 90 -1.55 7.91 -8.63
C ILE A 90 -0.45 6.92 -9.08
N ALA A 91 -0.47 6.49 -10.33
CA ALA A 91 0.52 5.56 -10.87
C ALA A 91 1.96 6.08 -10.74
N GLU A 92 2.19 7.36 -11.05
CA GLU A 92 3.49 8.02 -10.88
C GLU A 92 3.95 8.01 -9.42
N ARG A 93 3.09 8.46 -8.49
CA ARG A 93 3.42 8.51 -7.05
C ARG A 93 3.68 7.13 -6.46
N VAL A 94 2.91 6.12 -6.87
CA VAL A 94 3.13 4.72 -6.50
C VAL A 94 4.51 4.25 -6.96
N GLY A 95 4.90 4.56 -8.20
CA GLY A 95 6.22 4.26 -8.74
C GLY A 95 7.34 4.95 -7.97
N MET A 96 7.19 6.23 -7.64
CA MET A 96 8.15 6.99 -6.83
C MET A 96 8.34 6.37 -5.45
N LEU A 97 7.23 6.06 -4.76
CA LEU A 97 7.25 5.51 -3.40
C LEU A 97 7.84 4.09 -3.39
N ARG A 98 7.50 3.25 -4.38
CA ARG A 98 8.13 1.93 -4.58
C ARG A 98 9.65 2.05 -4.71
N ASN A 99 10.11 2.96 -5.56
CA ASN A 99 11.54 3.13 -5.81
C ASN A 99 12.26 3.66 -4.55
N ALA A 100 11.63 4.59 -3.81
CA ALA A 100 12.17 5.06 -2.53
C ALA A 100 12.29 3.94 -1.50
N ALA A 101 11.24 3.12 -1.34
CA ALA A 101 11.25 1.98 -0.42
C ALA A 101 12.31 0.94 -0.77
N ARG A 102 12.53 0.65 -2.07
CA ARG A 102 13.60 -0.27 -2.50
C ARG A 102 14.99 0.28 -2.25
N ARG A 103 15.21 1.58 -2.50
CA ARG A 103 16.50 2.24 -2.25
C ARG A 103 16.83 2.31 -0.76
N SER A 104 15.84 2.51 0.13
CA SER A 104 16.13 2.68 1.55
C SER A 104 16.68 1.41 2.22
N ILE A 105 16.34 0.22 1.70
CA ILE A 105 16.79 -1.07 2.22
C ILE A 105 18.01 -1.65 1.49
N GLY A 106 18.41 -1.08 0.35
CA GLY A 106 19.62 -1.47 -0.36
C GLY A 106 20.88 -1.01 0.39
N GLU A 107 22.04 -1.58 0.02
CA GLU A 107 23.33 -1.16 0.57
C GLU A 107 23.54 0.35 0.37
N GLY A 108 23.97 1.05 1.44
CA GLY A 108 24.06 2.52 1.48
C GLY A 108 22.72 3.25 1.61
N GLY A 109 21.60 2.53 1.72
CA GLY A 109 20.26 3.08 1.93
C GLY A 109 20.00 3.48 3.39
N SER A 110 19.08 4.42 3.62
CA SER A 110 18.84 4.97 4.96
C SER A 110 18.40 3.94 6.01
N SER A 111 17.53 2.99 5.65
CA SER A 111 17.11 1.92 6.57
C SER A 111 18.22 0.90 6.79
N TYR A 112 19.04 0.63 5.77
CA TYR A 112 20.22 -0.23 5.88
C TYR A 112 21.24 0.37 6.85
N GLU A 113 21.60 1.65 6.68
CA GLU A 113 22.53 2.35 7.58
C GLU A 113 22.01 2.45 9.01
N ASN A 114 20.72 2.73 9.20
CA ASN A 114 20.11 2.73 10.52
C ASN A 114 20.20 1.35 11.19
N PHE A 115 20.01 0.27 10.43
CA PHE A 115 20.14 -1.08 10.94
C PHE A 115 21.59 -1.42 11.31
N GLN A 116 22.57 -1.08 10.46
CA GLN A 116 23.99 -1.26 10.76
C GLN A 116 24.39 -0.51 12.04
N ARG A 117 23.97 0.75 12.16
CA ARG A 117 24.21 1.55 13.37
C ARG A 117 23.60 0.90 14.61
N PHE A 118 22.38 0.39 14.51
CA PHE A 118 21.74 -0.34 15.62
C PHE A 118 22.53 -1.59 16.01
N VAL A 119 23.01 -2.38 15.05
CA VAL A 119 23.86 -3.56 15.30
C VAL A 119 25.17 -3.17 15.98
N THR A 120 25.83 -2.10 15.54
CA THR A 120 27.05 -1.60 16.18
C THR A 120 26.80 -1.25 17.65
N LEU A 121 25.73 -0.51 17.94
CA LEU A 121 25.37 -0.11 19.31
C LEU A 121 25.07 -1.29 20.25
N LEU A 122 24.65 -2.44 19.71
CA LEU A 122 24.42 -3.65 20.52
C LEU A 122 25.69 -4.42 20.84
N ASN A 123 26.78 -4.16 20.10
CA ASN A 123 28.07 -4.80 20.30
C ASN A 123 29.03 -3.94 21.15
N GLU A 124 28.58 -2.74 21.56
CA GLU A 124 29.23 -1.88 22.56
C GLU A 124 28.81 -2.29 23.98
#